data_AF-A0A3D9C7J6-F1
#
_entry.id   AF-A0A3D9C7J6-F1
#
_cell.length_a   1.000
_cell.length_b   1.000
_cell.length_c   1.000
_cell.angle_alpha   90.00
_cell.angle_beta   90.00
_cell.angle_gamma   90.00
#
_symmetry.space_group_name_H-M   'P 1'
#
loop_
_entity.id
_entity.type
_entity.pdbx_description
1 polymer ?
#
loop_
_entity_poly.entity_id
_entity_poly.type
_entity_poly.pdbx_seq_one_letter_code
_entity_poly.pdbx_strand_id
1 'polypeptide(L)'
;MSKIAIIINNDSVSANTLFELKKVTGESVDAIRKNISDHKPIVEGLLFYNDHDEVSEKLFKVVRDLAKNDITYSIFELEEDEEYNTIDSKNQEISADTLYNIIEEHNREIRRQEDL
;
A
#
# COMPACT_ATOMS: atom_id res chain seq x y z
N MET A 1 -5.25 13.70 -5.61
CA MET A 1 -3.98 13.06 -5.20
C MET A 1 -4.38 11.75 -4.60
N SER A 2 -3.76 10.64 -5.00
CA SER A 2 -4.23 9.32 -4.61
C SER A 2 -3.45 8.82 -3.39
N LYS A 3 -4.18 8.41 -2.36
CA LYS A 3 -3.63 7.67 -1.24
C LYS A 3 -3.93 6.19 -1.42
N ILE A 4 -2.93 5.35 -1.26
CA ILE A 4 -3.07 3.90 -1.40
C ILE A 4 -3.01 3.27 -0.01
N ALA A 5 -3.98 2.41 0.28
CA ALA A 5 -4.00 1.59 1.48
C ALA A 5 -3.97 0.10 1.11
N ILE A 6 -3.15 -0.68 1.82
CA ILE A 6 -3.06 -2.15 1.62
C ILE A 6 -3.42 -2.86 2.90
N ILE A 7 -4.41 -3.76 2.84
CA ILE A 7 -4.81 -4.62 3.96
C ILE A 7 -4.45 -6.07 3.65
N ILE A 8 -4.24 -6.86 4.70
CA ILE A 8 -4.14 -8.33 4.61
C ILE A 8 -5.48 -8.93 5.01
N ASN A 9 -6.01 -9.84 4.20
CA ASN A 9 -7.29 -10.51 4.41
C ASN A 9 -7.16 -11.85 5.16
N ASN A 10 -5.95 -12.21 5.58
CA ASN A 10 -5.68 -13.38 6.39
C ASN A 10 -5.78 -13.04 7.89
N ASP A 11 -6.38 -13.93 8.69
CA ASP A 11 -6.42 -13.79 10.16
C ASP A 11 -5.02 -13.77 10.81
N SER A 12 -4.04 -14.38 10.13
CA SER A 12 -2.65 -14.39 10.56
C SER A 12 -1.71 -14.65 9.38
N VAL A 13 -0.46 -14.25 9.54
CA VAL A 13 0.62 -14.51 8.57
C VAL A 13 1.84 -15.11 9.26
N SER A 14 2.71 -15.75 8.47
CA SER A 14 3.90 -16.41 9.00
C SER A 14 4.86 -15.42 9.69
N ALA A 15 5.69 -15.91 10.61
CA ALA A 15 6.72 -15.07 11.23
C ALA A 15 7.69 -14.49 10.18
N ASN A 16 8.03 -15.25 9.13
CA ASN A 16 8.89 -14.77 8.05
C ASN A 16 8.26 -13.57 7.33
N THR A 17 6.97 -13.66 7.00
CA THR A 17 6.20 -12.57 6.40
C THR A 17 6.22 -11.32 7.30
N LEU A 18 5.98 -11.47 8.61
CA LEU A 18 6.00 -10.33 9.52
C LEU A 18 7.36 -9.63 9.54
N PHE A 19 8.45 -10.40 9.46
CA PHE A 19 9.80 -9.86 9.37
C PHE A 19 10.06 -9.15 8.04
N GLU A 20 9.56 -9.69 6.93
CA GLU A 20 9.64 -9.05 5.62
C GLU A 20 8.84 -7.73 5.62
N LEU A 21 7.59 -7.75 6.07
CA LEU A 21 6.76 -6.56 6.19
C LEU A 21 7.38 -5.51 7.10
N LYS A 22 7.97 -5.88 8.24
CA LYS A 22 8.72 -4.93 9.10
C LYS A 22 9.85 -4.22 8.33
N LYS A 23 10.61 -4.96 7.51
CA LYS A 23 11.73 -4.39 6.75
C LYS A 23 11.26 -3.40 5.68
N VAL A 24 10.05 -3.58 5.15
CA VAL A 24 9.48 -2.73 4.09
C VAL A 24 8.71 -1.55 4.69
N THR A 25 7.86 -1.81 5.67
CA THR A 25 6.97 -0.82 6.27
C THR A 25 7.68 0.10 7.24
N GLY A 26 8.76 -0.38 7.87
CA GLY A 26 9.43 0.27 9.00
C GLY A 26 8.69 0.05 10.33
N GLU A 27 7.52 -0.60 10.33
CA GLU A 27 6.70 -0.81 11.51
C GLU A 27 7.22 -1.94 12.41
N SER A 28 6.81 -1.90 13.68
CA SER A 28 7.07 -3.00 14.60
C SER A 28 6.21 -4.22 14.23
N VAL A 29 6.70 -5.42 14.56
CA VAL A 29 5.94 -6.67 14.33
C VAL A 29 4.59 -6.64 15.06
N ASP A 30 4.55 -6.04 16.25
CA ASP A 30 3.32 -5.93 17.04
C ASP A 30 2.31 -4.98 16.40
N ALA A 31 2.77 -3.86 15.81
CA ALA A 31 1.91 -2.94 15.06
C ALA A 31 1.32 -3.63 13.83
N ILE A 32 2.15 -4.31 13.04
CA ILE A 32 1.70 -5.06 11.86
C ILE A 32 0.67 -6.13 12.26
N ARG A 33 0.95 -6.93 13.30
CA ARG A 33 0.00 -7.95 13.79
C ARG A 33 -1.32 -7.33 14.23
N LYS A 34 -1.25 -6.21 14.94
CA LYS A 34 -2.43 -5.50 15.40
C LYS A 34 -3.25 -4.99 14.20
N ASN A 35 -2.60 -4.42 13.19
CA ASN A 35 -3.31 -3.95 11.99
C ASN A 35 -3.97 -5.10 11.23
N ILE A 36 -3.28 -6.25 11.09
CA ILE A 36 -3.88 -7.47 10.50
C ILE A 36 -5.12 -7.90 11.30
N SER A 37 -5.01 -8.02 12.61
CA SER A 37 -6.14 -8.43 13.47
C SER A 37 -7.30 -7.42 13.44
N ASP A 38 -7.00 -6.14 13.40
CA ASP A 38 -7.97 -5.05 13.35
C ASP A 38 -8.56 -4.84 11.94
N HIS A 39 -8.12 -5.61 10.92
CA HIS A 39 -8.45 -5.39 9.50
C HIS A 39 -8.14 -3.95 9.05
N LYS A 40 -6.99 -3.44 9.48
CA LYS A 40 -6.48 -2.11 9.15
C LYS A 40 -5.32 -2.18 8.15
N PRO A 41 -5.03 -1.07 7.45
CA PRO A 41 -3.91 -1.01 6.54
C PRO A 41 -2.59 -1.35 7.24
N ILE A 42 -1.81 -2.21 6.61
CA ILE A 42 -0.42 -2.49 7.03
C ILE A 42 0.57 -1.48 6.44
N VAL A 43 0.12 -0.75 5.41
CA VAL A 43 0.82 0.39 4.84
C VAL A 43 -0.21 1.31 4.21
N GLU A 44 0.00 2.61 4.40
CA GLU A 44 -0.65 3.68 3.67
C GLU A 44 0.43 4.54 3.03
N GLY A 45 0.18 5.03 1.82
CA GLY A 45 1.11 5.87 1.08
C GLY A 45 0.37 6.91 0.26
N LEU A 46 0.65 8.19 0.51
CA LEU A 46 0.18 9.27 -0.33
C LEU A 46 1.15 9.42 -1.52
N LEU A 47 0.64 9.34 -2.74
CA LEU A 47 1.46 9.54 -3.93
C LEU A 47 1.58 11.05 -4.21
N PHE A 48 2.62 11.69 -3.65
CA PHE A 48 2.85 13.13 -3.81
C PHE A 48 4.34 13.51 -4.02
N TYR A 49 4.56 14.62 -4.73
CA TYR A 49 5.83 15.21 -5.17
C TYR A 49 7.14 14.60 -4.63
N ASN A 50 7.51 14.90 -3.37
CA ASN A 50 8.89 14.77 -2.90
C ASN A 50 9.23 13.40 -2.30
N ASP A 51 8.23 12.62 -1.90
CA ASP A 51 8.36 11.28 -1.33
C ASP A 51 7.77 10.19 -2.24
N HIS A 52 7.29 10.57 -3.43
CA HIS A 52 6.68 9.69 -4.41
C HIS A 52 7.49 8.41 -4.68
N ASP A 53 8.80 8.54 -4.93
CA ASP A 53 9.65 7.40 -5.28
C ASP A 53 9.76 6.40 -4.12
N GLU A 54 9.96 6.90 -2.90
CA GLU A 54 10.05 6.07 -1.70
C GLU A 54 8.71 5.37 -1.41
N VAL A 55 7.60 6.12 -1.48
CA VAL A 55 6.26 5.61 -1.25
C VAL A 55 5.88 4.56 -2.29
N SER A 56 6.16 4.83 -3.57
CA SER A 56 5.89 3.92 -4.68
C SER A 56 6.71 2.63 -4.56
N GLU A 57 8.00 2.72 -4.27
CA GLU A 57 8.86 1.55 -4.04
C GLU A 57 8.33 0.71 -2.87
N LYS A 58 7.94 1.37 -1.79
CA LYS A 58 7.39 0.73 -0.60
C LYS A 58 6.10 -0.04 -0.91
N LEU A 59 5.14 0.61 -1.58
CA LEU A 59 3.87 -0.02 -1.97
C LEU A 59 4.09 -1.22 -2.88
N PHE A 60 4.94 -1.10 -3.91
CA PHE A 60 5.26 -2.23 -4.79
C PHE A 60 5.94 -3.38 -4.06
N LYS A 61 6.87 -3.06 -3.16
CA LYS A 61 7.57 -4.09 -2.40
C LYS A 61 6.62 -4.85 -1.49
N VAL A 62 5.68 -4.16 -0.84
CA VAL A 62 4.62 -4.83 -0.05
C VAL A 62 3.78 -5.74 -0.96
N VAL A 63 3.20 -5.23 -2.04
CA VAL A 63 2.34 -6.03 -2.93
C VAL A 63 3.07 -7.26 -3.48
N ARG A 64 4.32 -7.09 -3.92
CA ARG A 64 5.16 -8.18 -4.44
C ARG A 64 5.46 -9.21 -3.36
N ASP A 65 5.82 -8.78 -2.16
CA ASP A 65 6.17 -9.70 -1.08
C ASP A 65 4.93 -10.46 -0.59
N LEU A 66 3.75 -9.82 -0.57
CA LEU A 66 2.47 -10.50 -0.27
C LEU A 66 2.12 -11.55 -1.34
N ALA A 67 2.20 -11.17 -2.62
CA ALA A 67 1.93 -12.09 -3.73
C ALA A 67 2.90 -13.28 -3.76
N LYS A 68 4.20 -13.05 -3.50
CA LYS A 68 5.23 -14.10 -3.46
C LYS A 68 4.98 -15.12 -2.33
N ASN A 69 4.37 -14.70 -1.24
CA ASN A 69 4.08 -15.55 -0.08
C ASN A 69 2.65 -16.11 -0.09
N ASP A 70 1.91 -16.01 -1.21
CA ASP A 70 0.51 -16.46 -1.35
C ASP A 70 -0.43 -15.87 -0.28
N ILE A 71 -0.19 -14.62 0.13
CA ILE A 71 -1.02 -13.91 1.11
C ILE A 71 -2.16 -13.22 0.38
N THR A 72 -3.37 -13.34 0.92
CA THR A 72 -4.54 -12.64 0.39
C THR A 72 -4.55 -11.21 0.90
N TYR A 73 -4.67 -10.24 0.00
CA TYR A 73 -4.65 -8.82 0.32
C TYR A 73 -5.65 -8.07 -0.57
N SER A 74 -6.01 -6.87 -0.14
CA SER A 74 -6.79 -5.91 -0.93
C SER A 74 -6.08 -4.57 -0.94
N ILE A 75 -6.20 -3.87 -2.06
CA ILE A 75 -5.61 -2.54 -2.27
C ILE A 75 -6.77 -1.56 -2.43
N PHE A 76 -6.72 -0.43 -1.77
CA PHE A 76 -7.73 0.61 -1.88
C PHE A 76 -7.09 1.92 -2.32
N GLU A 77 -7.75 2.61 -3.25
CA GLU A 77 -7.45 3.99 -3.60
C GLU A 77 -8.40 4.91 -2.82
N LEU A 78 -7.81 5.80 -2.05
CA LEU A 78 -8.48 6.74 -1.16
C LEU A 78 -8.17 8.16 -1.62
N GLU A 79 -9.09 9.07 -1.35
CA GLU A 79 -8.76 10.49 -1.39
C GLU A 79 -7.78 10.85 -0.25
N GLU A 80 -7.06 11.96 -0.41
CA GLU A 80 -6.02 12.41 0.53
C GLU A 80 -6.53 12.48 1.98
N ASP A 81 -7.73 13.01 2.17
CA ASP A 81 -8.36 13.22 3.49
C ASP A 81 -9.16 12.01 4.00
N GLU A 82 -9.30 10.94 3.21
CA GLU A 82 -10.15 9.78 3.56
C GLU A 82 -9.40 8.77 4.43
N GLU A 83 -9.97 8.35 5.56
CA GLU A 83 -9.40 7.27 6.34
C GLU A 83 -9.99 5.93 5.91
N TYR A 84 -9.17 4.89 5.78
CA TYR A 84 -9.62 3.54 5.40
C TYR A 84 -10.80 3.03 6.25
N ASN A 85 -10.84 3.36 7.55
CA ASN A 85 -11.91 2.89 8.44
C ASN A 85 -13.27 3.57 8.20
N THR A 86 -13.32 4.59 7.34
CA THR A 86 -14.50 5.45 7.12
C THR A 86 -15.13 5.29 5.75
N ILE A 87 -14.48 4.57 4.83
CA ILE A 87 -14.91 4.43 3.44
C ILE A 87 -15.88 3.27 3.21
N ASP A 88 -16.63 3.34 2.10
CA ASP A 88 -17.28 2.18 1.50
C ASP A 88 -16.26 1.34 0.73
N SER A 89 -15.64 0.39 1.45
CA SER A 89 -14.47 -0.36 0.98
C SER A 89 -14.67 -1.04 -0.37
N LYS A 90 -15.88 -1.46 -0.74
CA LYS A 90 -16.09 -2.19 -2.00
C LYS A 90 -15.92 -1.37 -3.27
N ASN A 91 -16.17 -0.06 -3.22
CA ASN A 91 -16.13 0.79 -4.42
C ASN A 91 -14.74 1.38 -4.68
N GLN A 92 -13.85 1.31 -3.70
CA GLN A 92 -12.49 1.86 -3.75
C GLN A 92 -11.41 0.78 -3.84
N GLU A 93 -11.81 -0.51 -3.85
CA GLU A 93 -10.86 -1.60 -4.05
C GLU A 93 -10.35 -1.59 -5.50
N ILE A 94 -9.03 -1.59 -5.66
CA ILE A 94 -8.34 -1.58 -6.93
C ILE A 94 -7.48 -2.84 -7.10
N SER A 95 -7.18 -3.20 -8.35
CA SER A 95 -6.28 -4.30 -8.65
C SER A 95 -4.81 -3.89 -8.51
N ALA A 96 -3.91 -4.87 -8.39
CA ALA A 96 -2.47 -4.61 -8.44
C ALA A 96 -2.03 -3.98 -9.77
N ASP A 97 -2.69 -4.34 -10.89
CA ASP A 97 -2.45 -3.73 -12.19
C ASP A 97 -2.90 -2.26 -12.21
N THR A 98 -4.02 -1.94 -11.55
CA THR A 98 -4.49 -0.56 -11.38
C THR A 98 -3.49 0.25 -10.58
N LEU A 99 -2.98 -0.28 -9.46
CA LEU A 99 -1.94 0.38 -8.66
C LEU A 99 -0.69 0.66 -9.52
N TYR A 100 -0.26 -0.32 -10.31
CA TYR A 100 0.88 -0.14 -11.22
C TYR A 100 0.65 1.01 -12.21
N ASN A 101 -0.54 1.08 -12.81
CA ASN A 101 -0.90 2.14 -13.74
C ASN A 101 -0.94 3.52 -13.06
N ILE A 102 -1.50 3.62 -11.85
CA ILE A 102 -1.54 4.88 -11.07
C ILE A 102 -0.13 5.39 -10.81
N ILE A 103 0.78 4.53 -10.35
CA ILE A 103 2.17 4.91 -10.06
C ILE A 103 2.90 5.30 -11.35
N GLU A 104 2.72 4.55 -12.44
CA GLU A 104 3.32 4.90 -13.73
C GLU A 104 2.81 6.22 -14.30
N GLU A 105 1.52 6.54 -14.11
CA GLU A 105 0.96 7.84 -14.47
C GLU A 105 1.59 8.98 -13.68
N HIS A 106 1.73 8.82 -12.36
CA HIS A 106 2.40 9.80 -11.51
C HIS A 106 3.87 9.99 -11.89
N ASN A 107 4.61 8.89 -12.12
CA ASN A 107 5.99 8.93 -12.61
C ASN A 107 6.13 9.72 -13.92
N ARG A 108 5.18 9.56 -14.85
CA ARG A 108 5.19 10.29 -16.13
C ARG A 108 4.94 11.79 -15.93
N GLU A 109 4.01 12.15 -15.05
CA GLU A 109 3.69 13.56 -14.79
C GLU A 109 4.82 14.27 -14.04
N ILE A 110 5.50 13.60 -13.10
CA ILE A 110 6.70 14.14 -12.43
C ILE A 110 7.79 14.46 -13.46
N ARG A 111 8.15 13.50 -14.34
CA ARG A 111 9.16 13.72 -15.39
C ARG A 111 8.80 14.90 -16.30
N ARG A 112 7.52 15.04 -16.65
CA ARG A 112 7.03 16.17 -17.46
C ARG A 112 7.22 17.52 -16.75
N GLN A 113 7.05 17.59 -15.44
CA GLN A 113 7.24 18.81 -14.65
C GLN A 113 8.72 19.15 -14.45
N GLU A 114 9.61 18.16 -14.38
CA GLU A 114 11.06 18.35 -14.28
C GLU A 114 11.71 18.81 -15.60
N ASP A 115 11.12 18.44 -16.74
CA ASP A 115 11.58 18.84 -18.08
C ASP A 115 11.14 20.27 -18.50
N LEU A 116 10.38 20.99 -17.66
CA LEU A 116 9.86 22.35 -17.88
C LEU A 116 10.67 23.42 -17.14
#